data_AF-A0A5R8M575-F1
#
_entry.id   AF-A0A5R8M575-F1
#
_cell.length_a   1.000
_cell.length_b   1.000
_cell.length_c   1.000
_cell.angle_alpha   90.00
_cell.angle_beta   90.00
_cell.angle_gamma   90.00
#
_symmetry.space_group_name_H-M   'P 1'
#
loop_
_entity.id
_entity.type
_entity.pdbx_description
1 polymer ?
#
loop_
_entity_poly.entity_id
_entity_poly.type
_entity_poly.pdbx_seq_one_letter_code
_entity_poly.pdbx_strand_id
1 'polypeptide(L)'
;MKKLIILCLLLNGLTSCAQDLKCADFKNGTFMTPGNSNFPYQGTIIRKNGKQIEWSTQSSDTTQINIKYLDDCNYVLTYDTELNELDELEKLINDSGGMRVKVLEIKGDTLFYNGLLQNDTLRFEQPGLMIKVN
;
A
#
# COMPACT_ATOMS: atom_id res chain seq x y z
N MET A 1 -6.49 -12.39 57.91
CA MET A 1 -6.21 -11.23 57.02
C MET A 1 -5.06 -11.53 56.05
N LYS A 2 -5.16 -12.58 55.23
CA LYS A 2 -4.13 -12.94 54.22
C LYS A 2 -4.73 -13.35 52.86
N LYS A 3 -6.05 -13.44 52.74
CA LYS A 3 -6.74 -13.89 51.52
C LYS A 3 -7.24 -12.75 50.62
N LEU A 4 -7.10 -11.49 51.05
CA LEU A 4 -7.63 -10.33 50.31
C LEU A 4 -6.60 -9.60 49.43
N ILE A 5 -5.31 -9.97 49.50
CA ILE A 5 -4.24 -9.28 48.77
C ILE A 5 -4.10 -9.81 47.33
N ILE A 6 -4.60 -11.02 47.04
CA ILE A 6 -4.41 -11.67 45.73
C ILE A 6 -5.36 -11.12 44.65
N LEU A 7 -6.42 -10.40 45.01
CA LEU A 7 -7.42 -9.92 44.05
C LEU A 7 -7.04 -8.62 43.33
N CYS A 8 -6.04 -7.87 43.81
CA CYS A 8 -5.64 -6.60 43.20
C CYS A 8 -4.62 -6.72 42.04
N LEU A 9 -4.11 -7.92 41.75
CA LEU A 9 -3.07 -8.15 40.72
C LEU A 9 -3.61 -8.57 39.34
N LEU A 10 -4.93 -8.68 39.16
CA LEU A 10 -5.54 -9.19 37.92
C LEU A 10 -6.14 -8.11 36.99
N LEU A 11 -5.97 -6.81 37.29
CA LEU A 11 -6.66 -5.72 36.58
C LEU A 11 -5.77 -4.83 35.71
N ASN A 12 -4.46 -5.09 35.61
CA ASN A 12 -3.57 -4.38 34.69
C ASN A 12 -3.08 -5.34 33.62
N GLY A 13 -3.54 -5.21 32.37
CA GLY A 13 -2.80 -5.87 31.29
C GLY A 13 -3.39 -6.01 29.90
N LEU A 14 -4.64 -5.63 29.61
CA LEU A 14 -5.18 -5.78 28.25
C LEU A 14 -5.69 -4.45 27.67
N THR A 15 -4.91 -3.38 27.79
CA THR A 15 -4.94 -2.33 26.77
C THR A 15 -4.04 -2.82 25.63
N SER A 16 -4.57 -3.72 24.79
CA SER A 16 -3.95 -3.97 23.49
C SER A 16 -4.10 -2.68 22.70
N CYS A 17 -3.08 -1.82 22.76
CA CYS A 17 -3.02 -0.65 21.91
C CYS A 17 -2.82 -1.16 20.49
N ALA A 18 -3.91 -1.34 19.74
CA ALA A 18 -3.80 -1.33 18.29
C ALA A 18 -3.11 -0.02 17.91
N GLN A 19 -1.97 -0.10 17.22
CA GLN A 19 -1.28 1.10 16.77
C GLN A 19 -2.15 1.73 15.68
N ASP A 20 -2.59 2.96 15.90
CA ASP A 20 -3.25 3.77 14.87
C ASP A 20 -2.22 4.15 13.81
N LEU A 21 -2.13 3.35 12.75
CA LEU A 21 -1.24 3.60 11.63
C LEU A 21 -1.62 4.89 10.89
N LYS A 22 -0.60 5.60 10.43
CA LYS A 22 -0.71 6.83 9.64
C LYS A 22 -0.11 6.60 8.27
N CYS A 23 -0.38 7.49 7.31
CA CYS A 23 0.14 7.33 5.93
C CYS A 23 1.68 7.22 5.88
N ALA A 24 2.39 7.90 6.79
CA ALA A 24 3.85 7.79 6.92
C ALA A 24 4.32 6.34 7.16
N ASP A 25 3.53 5.53 7.88
CA ASP A 25 3.83 4.14 8.18
C ASP A 25 3.73 3.23 6.93
N PHE A 26 3.15 3.71 5.83
CA PHE A 26 3.03 3.00 4.56
C PHE A 26 4.08 3.44 3.52
N LYS A 27 5.03 4.31 3.89
CA LYS A 27 6.13 4.72 3.00
C LYS A 27 7.21 3.64 2.84
N ASN A 28 7.34 2.77 3.84
CA ASN A 28 8.26 1.63 3.83
C ASN A 28 7.59 0.44 4.50
N GLY A 29 7.92 -0.77 4.05
CA GLY A 29 7.39 -2.02 4.61
C GLY A 29 7.00 -3.01 3.53
N THR A 30 6.37 -4.10 3.97
CA THR A 30 5.79 -5.12 3.08
C THR A 30 4.28 -5.06 3.16
N PHE A 31 3.63 -5.09 2.01
CA PHE A 31 2.18 -5.00 1.89
C PHE A 31 1.63 -6.11 1.00
N MET A 32 0.37 -6.44 1.24
CA MET A 32 -0.40 -7.38 0.45
C MET A 32 -1.58 -6.65 -0.20
N THR A 33 -1.83 -6.90 -1.48
CA THR A 33 -3.07 -6.52 -2.15
C THR A 33 -3.92 -7.78 -2.36
N PRO A 34 -5.17 -7.81 -1.88
CA PRO A 34 -6.02 -8.97 -2.13
C PRO A 34 -6.46 -9.01 -3.60
N GLY A 35 -6.71 -10.23 -4.09
CA GLY A 35 -7.35 -10.41 -5.39
C GLY A 35 -8.77 -9.81 -5.42
N ASN A 36 -9.18 -9.34 -6.59
CA ASN A 36 -10.53 -8.85 -6.87
C ASN A 36 -10.97 -9.29 -8.28
N SER A 37 -12.17 -8.88 -8.72
CA SER A 37 -12.71 -9.28 -10.02
C SER A 37 -11.86 -8.89 -11.23
N ASN A 38 -11.09 -7.80 -11.11
CA ASN A 38 -10.24 -7.26 -12.19
C ASN A 38 -8.83 -7.83 -12.12
N PHE A 39 -8.34 -8.09 -10.90
CA PHE A 39 -7.02 -8.65 -10.62
C PHE A 39 -7.20 -9.84 -9.66
N PRO A 40 -7.44 -11.06 -10.16
CA PRO A 40 -7.92 -12.18 -9.35
C PRO A 40 -6.88 -12.74 -8.36
N TYR A 41 -5.63 -12.30 -8.48
CA TYR A 41 -4.52 -12.84 -7.68
C TYR A 41 -4.06 -11.83 -6.64
N GLN A 42 -3.59 -12.37 -5.52
CA GLN A 42 -2.97 -11.59 -4.48
C GLN A 42 -1.63 -11.03 -5.00
N GLY A 43 -1.39 -9.75 -4.73
CA GLY A 43 -0.11 -9.10 -4.97
C GLY A 43 0.68 -8.93 -3.67
N THR A 44 2.01 -8.96 -3.80
CA THR A 44 2.93 -8.52 -2.75
C THR A 44 3.62 -7.25 -3.20
N ILE A 45 3.75 -6.28 -2.30
CA ILE A 45 4.41 -5.00 -2.53
C ILE A 45 5.49 -4.83 -1.47
N ILE A 46 6.73 -4.56 -1.87
CA ILE A 46 7.79 -4.12 -0.96
C ILE A 46 8.13 -2.66 -1.28
N ARG A 47 8.06 -1.79 -0.28
CA ARG A 47 8.52 -0.39 -0.40
C ARG A 47 9.76 -0.14 0.43
N LYS A 48 10.74 0.51 -0.19
CA LYS A 48 11.94 0.97 0.48
C LYS A 48 12.50 2.20 -0.24
N ASN A 49 12.73 3.29 0.50
CA ASN A 49 13.42 4.48 0.00
C ASN A 49 12.83 5.06 -1.30
N GLY A 50 11.50 5.14 -1.40
CA GLY A 50 10.83 5.68 -2.61
C GLY A 50 10.85 4.76 -3.82
N LYS A 51 11.30 3.51 -3.66
CA LYS A 51 11.15 2.43 -4.64
C LYS A 51 10.11 1.43 -4.16
N GLN A 52 9.47 0.78 -5.12
CA GLN A 52 8.48 -0.25 -4.91
C GLN A 52 8.74 -1.43 -5.84
N ILE A 53 8.59 -2.65 -5.31
CA ILE A 53 8.65 -3.89 -6.09
C ILE A 53 7.31 -4.60 -5.90
N GLU A 54 6.69 -4.99 -7.01
CA GLU A 54 5.42 -5.72 -7.00
C GLU A 54 5.54 -7.06 -7.73
N TRP A 55 4.84 -8.08 -7.25
CA TRP A 55 4.65 -9.34 -7.97
C TRP A 55 3.35 -10.02 -7.50
N SER A 56 2.81 -10.92 -8.30
CA SER A 56 1.62 -11.69 -7.95
C SER A 56 1.96 -13.11 -7.50
N THR A 57 1.08 -13.78 -6.78
CA THR A 57 1.28 -15.19 -6.41
C THR A 57 1.37 -16.15 -7.60
N GLN A 58 1.00 -15.71 -8.80
CA GLN A 58 0.97 -16.54 -10.02
C GLN A 58 2.14 -16.29 -10.98
N SER A 59 2.93 -15.24 -10.77
CA SER A 59 4.07 -14.93 -11.63
C SER A 59 5.30 -14.62 -10.79
N SER A 60 6.46 -15.10 -11.25
CA SER A 60 7.77 -14.70 -10.73
C SER A 60 8.21 -13.33 -11.26
N ASP A 61 7.50 -12.76 -12.23
CA ASP A 61 7.85 -11.47 -12.81
C ASP A 61 7.61 -10.37 -11.77
N THR A 62 8.64 -9.55 -11.59
CA THR A 62 8.60 -8.43 -10.67
C THR A 62 8.51 -7.14 -11.45
N THR A 63 7.60 -6.26 -11.04
CA THR A 63 7.49 -4.90 -11.56
C THR A 63 8.20 -3.93 -10.63
N GLN A 64 9.11 -3.13 -11.17
CA GLN A 64 9.86 -2.10 -10.45
C GLN A 64 9.19 -0.73 -10.62
N ILE A 65 8.78 -0.09 -9.54
CA ILE A 65 8.04 1.17 -9.55
C ILE A 65 8.78 2.24 -8.75
N ASN A 66 8.83 3.44 -9.31
CA ASN A 66 9.29 4.65 -8.65
C ASN A 66 8.11 5.33 -7.93
N ILE A 67 8.32 5.72 -6.66
CA ILE A 67 7.35 6.48 -5.88
C ILE A 67 7.85 7.90 -5.69
N LYS A 68 7.11 8.88 -6.20
CA LYS A 68 7.30 10.29 -5.89
C LYS A 68 6.25 10.74 -4.87
N TYR A 69 6.66 10.86 -3.61
CA TYR A 69 5.79 11.39 -2.56
C TYR A 69 5.54 12.88 -2.76
N LEU A 70 4.26 13.27 -2.77
CA LEU A 70 3.82 14.67 -2.76
C LEU A 70 3.64 15.15 -1.32
N ASP A 71 3.12 14.27 -0.47
CA ASP A 71 3.07 14.40 0.98
C ASP A 71 3.06 13.00 1.62
N ASP A 72 2.53 12.85 2.84
CA ASP A 72 2.44 11.55 3.50
C ASP A 72 1.37 10.63 2.90
N CYS A 73 0.25 11.18 2.42
CA CYS A 73 -0.94 10.46 1.98
C CYS A 73 -1.18 10.56 0.46
N ASN A 74 -0.36 11.31 -0.27
CA ASN A 74 -0.48 11.51 -1.70
C ASN A 74 0.87 11.26 -2.39
N TYR A 75 0.88 10.45 -3.44
CA TYR A 75 2.09 10.08 -4.17
C TYR A 75 1.80 9.74 -5.63
N VAL A 76 2.84 9.74 -6.46
CA VAL A 76 2.77 9.37 -7.87
C VAL A 76 3.61 8.13 -8.09
N LEU A 77 3.06 7.14 -8.79
CA LEU A 77 3.73 5.91 -9.20
C LEU A 77 4.06 5.98 -10.70
N THR A 78 5.29 5.62 -11.04
CA THR A 78 5.76 5.46 -12.43
C THR A 78 6.61 4.20 -12.54
N TYR A 79 6.49 3.48 -13.64
CA TYR A 79 7.29 2.30 -13.90
C TYR A 79 8.75 2.69 -14.16
N ASP A 80 9.68 1.93 -13.59
CA ASP A 80 11.11 2.14 -13.80
C ASP A 80 11.53 1.63 -15.19
N THR A 81 11.84 2.54 -16.12
CA THR A 81 12.15 2.19 -17.52
C THR A 81 13.51 1.51 -17.69
N GLU A 82 14.39 1.55 -16.69
CA GLU A 82 15.69 0.88 -16.74
C GLU A 82 15.62 -0.56 -16.26
N LEU A 83 14.62 -0.88 -15.44
CA LEU A 83 14.48 -2.18 -14.78
C LEU A 83 13.29 -3.00 -15.26
N ASN A 84 12.42 -2.44 -16.11
CA ASN A 84 11.27 -3.14 -16.69
C ASN A 84 11.25 -3.02 -18.22
N GLU A 85 10.73 -4.05 -18.87
CA GLU A 85 10.26 -3.96 -20.26
C GLU A 85 8.78 -3.56 -20.26
N LEU A 86 8.49 -2.31 -20.62
CA LEU A 86 7.14 -1.75 -20.45
C LEU A 86 6.17 -2.16 -21.56
N ASP A 87 4.98 -2.61 -21.16
CA ASP A 87 3.85 -2.79 -22.07
C ASP A 87 3.20 -1.45 -22.48
N GLU A 88 2.19 -1.50 -23.37
CA GLU A 88 1.52 -0.29 -23.87
C GLU A 88 0.78 0.50 -22.78
N LEU A 89 0.19 -0.19 -21.81
CA LEU A 89 -0.53 0.44 -20.70
C LEU A 89 0.46 1.10 -19.72
N GLU A 90 1.56 0.43 -19.41
CA GLU A 90 2.60 0.95 -18.54
C GLU A 90 3.29 2.18 -19.14
N LYS A 91 3.55 2.16 -20.46
CA LYS A 91 4.01 3.34 -21.21
C LYS A 91 3.00 4.48 -21.13
N LEU A 92 1.73 4.21 -21.39
CA LEU A 92 0.67 5.22 -21.29
C LEU A 92 0.60 5.85 -19.89
N ILE A 93 0.75 5.06 -18.83
CA ILE A 93 0.77 5.55 -17.46
C ILE A 93 1.95 6.50 -17.25
N ASN A 94 3.16 6.10 -17.66
CA ASN A 94 4.35 6.94 -17.54
C ASN A 94 4.22 8.24 -18.35
N ASP A 95 3.76 8.16 -19.61
CA ASP A 95 3.59 9.30 -20.51
C ASP A 95 2.51 10.27 -20.01
N SER A 96 1.53 9.78 -19.26
CA SER A 96 0.51 10.59 -18.59
C SER A 96 0.99 11.23 -17.28
N GLY A 97 2.28 11.09 -16.95
CA GLY A 97 2.87 11.63 -15.72
C GLY A 97 2.70 10.75 -14.49
N GLY A 98 2.33 9.48 -14.67
CA GLY A 98 2.19 8.48 -13.62
C GLY A 98 0.80 8.35 -13.00
N MET A 99 0.61 7.26 -12.27
CA MET A 99 -0.61 6.99 -11.50
C MET A 99 -0.58 7.80 -10.20
N ARG A 100 -1.52 8.74 -10.03
CA ARG A 100 -1.63 9.55 -8.81
C ARG A 100 -2.45 8.80 -7.78
N VAL A 101 -1.83 8.46 -6.66
CA VAL A 101 -2.49 7.76 -5.57
C VAL A 101 -2.81 8.72 -4.44
N LYS A 102 -4.08 8.69 -4.01
CA LYS A 102 -4.59 9.41 -2.85
C LYS A 102 -5.11 8.41 -1.82
N VAL A 103 -4.56 8.44 -0.62
CA VAL A 103 -5.08 7.69 0.52
C VAL A 103 -6.44 8.26 0.93
N LEU A 104 -7.42 7.37 1.09
CA LEU A 104 -8.79 7.72 1.48
C LEU A 104 -8.99 7.52 2.98
N GLU A 105 -8.59 6.36 3.49
CA GLU A 105 -8.71 6.02 4.90
C GLU A 105 -7.71 4.92 5.29
N ILE A 106 -7.42 4.83 6.59
CA ILE A 106 -6.65 3.73 7.19
C ILE A 106 -7.51 3.13 8.31
N LYS A 107 -7.67 1.81 8.29
CA LYS A 107 -8.40 1.05 9.32
C LYS A 107 -7.55 -0.13 9.74
N GLY A 108 -7.01 -0.08 10.96
CA GLY A 108 -6.05 -1.08 11.42
C GLY A 108 -4.80 -1.09 10.55
N ASP A 109 -4.49 -2.24 9.97
CA ASP A 109 -3.35 -2.49 9.07
C ASP A 109 -3.64 -2.15 7.60
N THR A 110 -4.88 -1.77 7.28
CA THR A 110 -5.35 -1.64 5.90
C THR A 110 -5.42 -0.18 5.49
N LEU A 111 -4.76 0.15 4.38
CA LEU A 111 -4.82 1.44 3.72
C LEU A 111 -5.69 1.33 2.47
N PHE A 112 -6.74 2.15 2.41
CA PHE A 112 -7.62 2.29 1.26
C PHE A 112 -7.22 3.53 0.46
N TYR A 113 -7.17 3.41 -0.86
CA TYR A 113 -6.72 4.48 -1.73
C TYR A 113 -7.53 4.56 -3.03
N ASN A 114 -7.39 5.67 -3.73
CA ASN A 114 -7.79 5.81 -5.13
C ASN A 114 -6.56 6.13 -5.98
N GLY A 115 -6.33 5.33 -7.02
CA GLY A 115 -5.40 5.64 -8.11
C GLY A 115 -6.13 6.45 -9.19
N LEU A 116 -5.50 7.50 -9.69
CA LEU A 116 -6.00 8.33 -10.77
C LEU A 116 -4.95 8.42 -11.88
N LEU A 117 -5.27 7.85 -13.03
CA LEU A 117 -4.59 8.10 -14.29
C LEU A 117 -5.35 9.20 -15.01
N GLN A 118 -4.70 10.32 -15.29
CA GLN A 118 -5.35 11.44 -15.98
C GLN A 118 -4.39 12.14 -16.94
N ASN A 119 -4.84 12.34 -18.18
CA ASN A 119 -4.24 13.21 -19.18
C ASN A 119 -5.34 14.03 -19.88
N ASP A 120 -5.03 14.68 -21.01
CA ASP A 120 -5.97 15.55 -21.72
C ASP A 120 -7.20 14.82 -22.29
N THR A 121 -7.12 13.51 -22.53
CA THR A 121 -8.16 12.71 -23.21
C THR A 121 -8.72 11.59 -22.35
N LEU A 122 -7.99 11.16 -21.33
CA LEU A 122 -8.30 10.02 -20.47
C LEU A 122 -8.38 10.45 -19.02
N ARG A 123 -9.42 9.97 -18.34
CA ARG A 123 -9.51 9.96 -16.88
C ARG A 123 -9.96 8.58 -16.44
N PHE A 124 -9.13 7.90 -15.66
CA PHE A 124 -9.40 6.58 -15.14
C PHE A 124 -9.11 6.53 -13.64
N GLU A 125 -10.08 6.07 -12.87
CA GLU A 125 -9.98 5.91 -11.42
C GLU A 125 -9.95 4.42 -11.05
N GLN A 126 -9.04 4.07 -10.15
CA GLN A 126 -8.81 2.71 -9.68
C GLN A 126 -8.81 2.71 -8.15
N PRO A 127 -9.95 2.40 -7.51
CA PRO A 127 -9.96 2.17 -6.08
C PRO A 127 -9.16 0.91 -5.76
N GLY A 128 -8.45 0.94 -4.64
CA GLY A 128 -7.63 -0.17 -4.19
C GLY A 128 -7.43 -0.16 -2.69
N LEU A 129 -6.87 -1.26 -2.19
CA LEU A 129 -6.45 -1.37 -0.82
C LEU A 129 -5.14 -2.14 -0.74
N MET A 130 -4.35 -1.87 0.29
CA MET A 130 -3.18 -2.65 0.65
C MET A 130 -3.12 -2.85 2.15
N ILE A 131 -2.69 -4.04 2.56
CA ILE A 131 -2.64 -4.48 3.96
C ILE A 131 -1.18 -4.57 4.37
N LYS A 132 -0.79 -3.89 5.44
CA LYS A 132 0.58 -3.96 5.97
C LYS A 132 0.82 -5.30 6.64
N VAL A 133 1.89 -6.00 6.22
CA VAL A 133 2.24 -7.34 6.71
C VAL A 133 3.40 -7.29 7.68
N ASN A 134 4.41 -6.44 7.42
CA ASN A 134 5.59 -6.23 8.26
C ASN A 134 6.00 -4.75 8.28
#